data_AF-A0A7C9LTM0-F1
#
_entry.id   AF-A0A7C9LTM0-F1
#
_cell.length_a   1.000
_cell.length_b   1.000
_cell.length_c   1.000
_cell.angle_alpha   90.00
_cell.angle_beta   90.00
_cell.angle_gamma   90.00
#
_symmetry.space_group_name_H-M   'P 1'
#
loop_
_entity.id
_entity.type
_entity.pdbx_description
1 polymer ?
#
loop_
_entity_poly.entity_id
_entity_poly.type
_entity_poly.pdbx_seq_one_letter_code
_entity_poly.pdbx_strand_id
1 'polypeptide(L)'
;MLQRDYFIRLIEEFSAAISRFLTKKEDDLKRDKELKDLYKQYVGEYEDLRNLSVDELLLYAKEQWAENERIDRIDMVAELLYAEASYKSNPLHSLLQEKAYALFYYVEAHGTTFSIDRQQKMEAMRHELGNLLSENC
;
A
#
# COMPACT_ATOMS: atom_id res chain seq x y z
N MET A 1 -4.18 -27.24 -5.13
CA MET A 1 -4.83 -26.45 -6.21
C MET A 1 -5.91 -25.48 -5.71
N LEU A 2 -6.44 -25.58 -4.46
CA LEU A 2 -7.54 -24.70 -4.01
C LEU A 2 -7.09 -23.39 -3.33
N GLN A 3 -5.95 -23.38 -2.62
CA GLN A 3 -5.51 -22.21 -1.84
C GLN A 3 -5.06 -21.04 -2.73
N ARG A 4 -4.36 -21.34 -3.83
CA ARG A 4 -3.87 -20.30 -4.76
C ARG A 4 -5.02 -19.60 -5.47
N ASP A 5 -6.04 -20.35 -5.90
CA ASP A 5 -7.25 -19.80 -6.53
C ASP A 5 -8.07 -18.94 -5.57
N TYR A 6 -8.05 -19.25 -4.27
CA TYR A 6 -8.67 -18.42 -3.24
C TYR A 6 -7.90 -17.11 -3.08
N PHE A 7 -6.58 -17.16 -3.00
CA PHE A 7 -5.77 -15.96 -2.81
C PHE A 7 -5.82 -15.00 -4.01
N ILE A 8 -5.86 -15.53 -5.24
CA ILE A 8 -6.07 -14.71 -6.43
C ILE A 8 -7.41 -13.95 -6.35
N ARG A 9 -8.49 -14.61 -5.93
CA ARG A 9 -9.78 -13.95 -5.72
C ARG A 9 -9.71 -12.88 -4.64
N LEU A 10 -8.96 -13.13 -3.56
CA LEU A 10 -8.75 -12.14 -2.51
C LEU A 10 -8.05 -10.88 -3.03
N ILE A 11 -7.06 -11.03 -3.92
CA ILE A 11 -6.39 -9.90 -4.58
C ILE A 11 -7.37 -9.13 -5.48
N GLU A 12 -8.23 -9.84 -6.24
CA GLU A 12 -9.24 -9.22 -7.09
C GLU A 12 -10.28 -8.44 -6.26
N GLU A 13 -10.75 -9.02 -5.16
CA GLU A 13 -11.68 -8.38 -4.22
C GLU A 13 -11.07 -7.13 -3.60
N PHE A 14 -9.81 -7.22 -3.17
CA PHE A 14 -9.05 -6.08 -2.66
C PHE A 14 -8.90 -4.98 -3.70
N SER A 15 -8.51 -5.31 -4.93
CA SER A 15 -8.34 -4.35 -6.03
C SER A 15 -9.66 -3.63 -6.34
N ALA A 16 -10.78 -4.34 -6.28
CA ALA A 16 -12.10 -3.75 -6.43
C ALA A 16 -12.47 -2.87 -5.22
N ALA A 17 -12.11 -3.28 -4.00
CA ALA A 17 -12.37 -2.53 -2.78
C ALA A 17 -11.59 -1.21 -2.73
N ILE A 18 -10.29 -1.24 -3.04
CA ILE A 18 -9.44 -0.04 -3.06
C ILE A 18 -9.88 0.93 -4.16
N SER A 19 -10.26 0.41 -5.35
CA SER A 19 -10.81 1.24 -6.43
C SER A 19 -12.09 1.94 -5.99
N ARG A 20 -13.01 1.24 -5.31
CA ARG A 20 -14.22 1.87 -4.75
C ARG A 20 -13.87 2.93 -3.71
N PHE A 21 -12.97 2.64 -2.79
CA PHE A 21 -12.51 3.59 -1.77
C PHE A 21 -11.99 4.89 -2.39
N LEU A 22 -11.14 4.81 -3.42
CA LEU A 22 -10.54 5.97 -4.08
C LEU A 22 -11.55 6.82 -4.86
N THR A 23 -12.64 6.24 -5.37
CA THR A 23 -13.64 6.96 -6.18
C THR A 23 -14.68 7.72 -5.33
N LYS A 24 -14.86 7.35 -4.06
CA LYS A 24 -15.83 7.98 -3.17
C LYS A 24 -15.38 9.36 -2.72
N LYS A 25 -16.34 10.30 -2.64
CA LYS A 25 -16.15 11.60 -2.00
C LYS A 25 -16.79 11.56 -0.61
N GLU A 26 -15.99 11.23 0.38
CA GLU A 26 -16.38 11.19 1.79
C GLU A 26 -15.47 12.11 2.62
N ASP A 27 -15.94 12.48 3.81
CA ASP A 27 -15.12 13.20 4.79
C ASP A 27 -14.00 12.32 5.35
N ASP A 28 -12.93 12.94 5.85
CA ASP A 28 -11.72 12.25 6.30
C ASP A 28 -11.98 11.22 7.40
N LEU A 29 -12.95 11.48 8.30
CA LEU A 29 -13.27 10.56 9.41
C LEU A 29 -13.84 9.24 8.89
N LYS A 30 -14.71 9.31 7.88
CA LYS A 30 -15.23 8.09 7.23
C LYS A 30 -14.15 7.37 6.42
N ARG A 31 -13.33 8.12 5.68
CA ARG A 31 -12.20 7.54 4.94
C ARG A 31 -11.24 6.80 5.86
N ASP A 32 -10.91 7.37 7.01
CA ASP A 32 -10.04 6.73 7.99
C ASP A 32 -10.63 5.42 8.53
N LYS A 33 -11.93 5.41 8.81
CA LYS A 33 -12.60 4.19 9.26
C LYS A 33 -12.60 3.12 8.16
N GLU A 34 -13.03 3.46 6.95
CA GLU A 34 -13.08 2.52 5.82
C GLU A 34 -11.68 1.98 5.50
N LEU A 35 -10.66 2.82 5.53
CA LEU A 35 -9.28 2.40 5.33
C LEU A 35 -8.84 1.39 6.41
N LYS A 36 -9.10 1.66 7.70
CA LYS A 36 -8.80 0.72 8.79
C LYS A 36 -9.50 -0.63 8.61
N ASP A 37 -10.74 -0.62 8.13
CA ASP A 37 -11.49 -1.83 7.81
C ASP A 37 -10.84 -2.60 6.66
N LEU A 38 -10.34 -1.92 5.61
CA LEU A 38 -9.59 -2.56 4.51
C LEU A 38 -8.28 -3.20 4.99
N TYR A 39 -7.51 -2.52 5.85
CA TYR A 39 -6.32 -3.12 6.45
C TYR A 39 -6.67 -4.43 7.14
N LYS A 40 -7.64 -4.37 8.08
CA LYS A 40 -8.05 -5.52 8.88
C LYS A 40 -8.57 -6.68 8.04
N GLN A 41 -9.32 -6.38 6.97
CA GLN A 41 -9.90 -7.40 6.11
C GLN A 41 -8.84 -8.14 5.28
N TYR A 42 -7.80 -7.45 4.82
CA TYR A 42 -6.94 -7.95 3.76
C TYR A 42 -5.50 -8.24 4.17
N VAL A 43 -4.91 -7.44 5.06
CA VAL A 43 -3.46 -7.47 5.33
C VAL A 43 -3.10 -7.60 6.81
N GLY A 44 -3.92 -7.11 7.73
CA GLY A 44 -3.69 -7.20 9.17
C GLY A 44 -4.08 -5.93 9.93
N GLU A 45 -3.60 -5.79 11.15
CA GLU A 45 -3.95 -4.65 12.02
C GLU A 45 -3.34 -3.34 11.49
N TYR A 46 -4.20 -2.33 11.33
CA TYR A 46 -3.82 -1.01 10.81
C TYR A 46 -2.71 -0.39 11.65
N GLU A 47 -2.86 -0.34 12.98
CA GLU A 47 -1.93 0.37 13.87
C GLU A 47 -0.52 -0.22 13.82
N ASP A 48 -0.36 -1.50 13.47
CA ASP A 48 0.95 -2.12 13.30
C ASP A 48 1.50 -1.78 11.90
N LEU A 49 0.83 -2.26 10.85
CA LEU A 49 1.33 -2.17 9.47
C LEU A 49 1.55 -0.72 9.02
N ARG A 50 0.73 0.21 9.51
CA ARG A 50 0.86 1.63 9.24
C ARG A 50 2.10 2.24 9.88
N ASN A 51 2.44 1.84 11.10
CA ASN A 51 3.46 2.50 11.91
C ASN A 51 4.83 1.79 11.91
N LEU A 52 4.91 0.51 11.53
CA LEU A 52 6.19 -0.17 11.33
C LEU A 52 7.06 0.57 10.31
N SER A 53 8.37 0.59 10.49
CA SER A 53 9.29 0.98 9.41
C SER A 53 9.21 0.00 8.23
N VAL A 54 9.81 0.34 7.09
CA VAL A 54 9.87 -0.57 5.94
C VAL A 54 10.53 -1.89 6.32
N ASP A 55 11.68 -1.86 6.99
CA ASP A 55 12.42 -3.06 7.38
C ASP A 55 11.62 -3.92 8.37
N GLU A 56 10.97 -3.30 9.36
CA GLU A 56 10.12 -4.01 10.31
C GLU A 56 8.89 -4.62 9.65
N LEU A 57 8.28 -3.93 8.67
CA LEU A 57 7.16 -4.47 7.89
C LEU A 57 7.61 -5.67 7.04
N LEU A 58 8.79 -5.62 6.42
CA LEU A 58 9.34 -6.75 5.67
C LEU A 58 9.66 -7.95 6.58
N LEU A 59 10.16 -7.69 7.79
CA LEU A 59 10.34 -8.73 8.82
C LEU A 59 8.99 -9.33 9.25
N TYR A 60 8.01 -8.48 9.57
CA TYR A 60 6.65 -8.90 9.90
C TYR A 60 6.05 -9.76 8.78
N ALA A 61 6.16 -9.32 7.52
CA ALA A 61 5.68 -10.05 6.36
C ALA A 61 6.34 -11.43 6.21
N LYS A 62 7.62 -11.54 6.59
CA LYS A 62 8.36 -12.80 6.59
C LYS A 62 7.84 -13.77 7.66
N GLU A 63 7.50 -13.27 8.83
CA GLU A 63 7.08 -14.07 9.98
C GLU A 63 5.60 -14.43 9.95
N GLN A 64 4.74 -13.52 9.46
CA GLN A 64 3.28 -13.64 9.58
C GLN A 64 2.59 -14.13 8.31
N TRP A 65 3.18 -13.92 7.12
CA TRP A 65 2.53 -14.28 5.85
C TRP A 65 3.21 -15.44 5.15
N ALA A 66 2.37 -16.27 4.51
CA ALA A 66 2.82 -17.38 3.69
C ALA A 66 3.72 -16.88 2.56
N GLU A 67 4.81 -17.61 2.28
CA GLU A 67 5.83 -17.20 1.31
C GLU A 67 5.25 -16.91 -0.07
N ASN A 68 4.29 -17.71 -0.51
CA ASN A 68 3.63 -17.59 -1.82
C ASN A 68 2.57 -16.48 -1.91
N GLU A 69 2.27 -15.80 -0.80
CA GLU A 69 1.32 -14.68 -0.72
C GLU A 69 2.02 -13.37 -0.33
N ARG A 70 3.26 -13.46 0.16
CA ARG A 70 3.95 -12.37 0.85
C ARG A 70 4.13 -11.15 -0.03
N ILE A 71 4.61 -11.34 -1.26
CA ILE A 71 4.87 -10.20 -2.16
C ILE A 71 3.55 -9.49 -2.51
N ASP A 72 2.50 -10.24 -2.81
CA ASP A 72 1.19 -9.65 -3.12
C ASP A 72 0.61 -8.91 -1.90
N ARG A 73 0.77 -9.45 -0.68
CA ARG A 73 0.34 -8.75 0.55
C ARG A 73 1.14 -7.48 0.82
N ILE A 74 2.45 -7.47 0.52
CA ILE A 74 3.27 -6.24 0.59
C ILE A 74 2.75 -5.20 -0.41
N ASP A 75 2.42 -5.63 -1.64
CA ASP A 75 1.82 -4.77 -2.67
C ASP A 75 0.49 -4.17 -2.17
N MET A 76 -0.37 -4.99 -1.54
CA MET A 76 -1.62 -4.53 -0.95
C MET A 76 -1.41 -3.50 0.18
N VAL A 77 -0.38 -3.65 1.01
CA VAL A 77 -0.06 -2.63 2.02
C VAL A 77 0.45 -1.34 1.36
N ALA A 78 1.28 -1.44 0.32
CA ALA A 78 1.75 -0.28 -0.44
C ALA A 78 0.58 0.50 -1.06
N GLU A 79 -0.40 -0.20 -1.64
CA GLU A 79 -1.65 0.37 -2.17
C GLU A 79 -2.45 1.10 -1.09
N LEU A 80 -2.58 0.51 0.10
CA LEU A 80 -3.31 1.13 1.21
C LEU A 80 -2.60 2.38 1.75
N LEU A 81 -1.27 2.36 1.87
CA LEU A 81 -0.48 3.53 2.26
C LEU A 81 -0.58 4.65 1.23
N TYR A 82 -0.50 4.31 -0.06
CA TYR A 82 -0.67 5.26 -1.15
C TYR A 82 -2.09 5.87 -1.16
N ALA A 83 -3.11 5.05 -0.96
CA ALA A 83 -4.49 5.51 -0.86
C ALA A 83 -4.73 6.41 0.36
N GLU A 84 -4.04 6.15 1.47
CA GLU A 84 -4.08 7.03 2.64
C GLU A 84 -3.41 8.37 2.38
N ALA A 85 -2.22 8.35 1.78
CA ALA A 85 -1.50 9.55 1.40
C ALA A 85 -2.37 10.48 0.54
N SER A 86 -3.18 9.92 -0.37
CA SER A 86 -3.98 10.68 -1.34
C SER A 86 -4.99 11.67 -0.73
N TYR A 87 -5.34 11.53 0.55
CA TYR A 87 -6.29 12.43 1.21
C TYR A 87 -5.78 13.02 2.53
N LYS A 88 -4.56 12.68 2.94
CA LYS A 88 -3.88 13.32 4.06
C LYS A 88 -3.09 14.54 3.59
N SER A 89 -2.85 15.47 4.51
CA SER A 89 -1.98 16.62 4.30
C SER A 89 -0.56 16.36 4.81
N ASN A 90 0.38 17.22 4.42
CA ASN A 90 1.74 17.20 4.96
C ASN A 90 1.74 17.51 6.47
N PRO A 91 2.66 16.90 7.26
CA PRO A 91 3.78 16.05 6.82
C PRO A 91 3.42 14.58 6.61
N LEU A 92 2.20 14.16 6.99
CA LEU A 92 1.81 12.76 6.97
C LEU A 92 1.73 12.19 5.56
N HIS A 93 1.23 12.98 4.61
CA HIS A 93 1.20 12.64 3.20
C HIS A 93 2.57 12.18 2.67
N SER A 94 3.63 13.00 2.83
CA SER A 94 4.98 12.66 2.36
C SER A 94 5.52 11.40 3.02
N LEU A 95 5.36 11.25 4.34
CA LEU A 95 5.82 10.06 5.06
C LEU A 95 5.18 8.78 4.51
N LEU A 96 3.89 8.84 4.18
CA LEU A 96 3.15 7.71 3.61
C LEU A 96 3.55 7.42 2.17
N GLN A 97 3.79 8.45 1.35
CA GLN A 97 4.31 8.27 0.01
C GLN A 97 5.70 7.64 -0.01
N GLU A 98 6.62 8.10 0.85
CA GLU A 98 7.96 7.52 0.96
C GLU A 98 7.92 6.03 1.30
N LYS A 99 7.09 5.68 2.29
CA LYS A 99 6.91 4.28 2.70
C LYS A 99 6.24 3.45 1.60
N ALA A 100 5.18 3.95 0.97
CA ALA A 100 4.51 3.28 -0.14
C ALA A 100 5.45 3.04 -1.31
N TYR A 101 6.24 4.05 -1.70
CA TYR A 101 7.25 3.96 -2.75
C TYR A 101 8.29 2.86 -2.44
N ALA A 102 8.81 2.83 -1.22
CA ALA A 102 9.80 1.83 -0.81
C ALA A 102 9.23 0.39 -0.89
N LEU A 103 7.97 0.20 -0.50
CA LEU A 103 7.32 -1.11 -0.61
C LEU A 103 7.03 -1.49 -2.06
N PHE A 104 6.54 -0.57 -2.89
CA PHE A 104 6.37 -0.84 -4.33
C PHE A 104 7.70 -1.16 -5.01
N TYR A 105 8.78 -0.47 -4.65
CA TYR A 105 10.13 -0.79 -5.15
C TYR A 105 10.56 -2.19 -4.75
N TYR A 106 10.30 -2.59 -3.51
CA TYR A 106 10.55 -3.96 -3.05
C TYR A 106 9.73 -4.99 -3.85
N VAL A 107 8.45 -4.71 -4.11
CA VAL A 107 7.56 -5.56 -4.91
C VAL A 107 8.04 -5.67 -6.35
N GLU A 108 8.48 -4.58 -6.99
CA GLU A 108 9.05 -4.62 -8.34
C GLU A 108 10.32 -5.48 -8.41
N ALA A 109 11.16 -5.43 -7.38
CA ALA A 109 12.42 -6.19 -7.35
C ALA A 109 12.24 -7.69 -7.05
N HIS A 110 11.17 -8.08 -6.35
CA HIS A 110 10.98 -9.45 -5.85
C HIS A 110 9.71 -10.14 -6.37
N GLY A 111 8.81 -9.39 -6.99
CA GLY A 111 7.58 -9.90 -7.59
C GLY A 111 7.82 -10.52 -8.97
N THR A 112 6.85 -11.32 -9.40
CA THR A 112 6.86 -11.95 -10.73
C THR A 112 5.84 -11.34 -11.69
N THR A 113 4.98 -10.45 -11.19
CA THR A 113 3.91 -9.79 -11.94
C THR A 113 4.27 -8.34 -12.23
N PHE A 114 4.47 -8.02 -13.50
CA PHE A 114 4.65 -6.64 -13.95
C PHE A 114 3.34 -5.86 -13.87
N SER A 115 3.37 -4.62 -13.35
CA SER A 115 2.22 -3.74 -13.24
C SER A 115 2.54 -2.34 -13.76
N ILE A 116 1.84 -1.93 -14.83
CA ILE A 116 1.95 -0.57 -15.39
C ILE A 116 1.43 0.47 -14.39
N ASP A 117 0.33 0.16 -13.69
CA ASP A 117 -0.27 1.05 -12.70
C ASP A 117 0.69 1.34 -11.54
N ARG A 118 1.39 0.31 -11.05
CA ARG A 118 2.41 0.47 -10.00
C ARG A 118 3.58 1.34 -10.48
N GLN A 119 4.07 1.11 -11.69
CA GLN A 119 5.13 1.94 -12.29
C GLN A 119 4.71 3.42 -12.39
N GLN A 120 3.47 3.69 -12.80
CA GLN A 120 2.92 5.04 -12.88
C GLN A 120 2.83 5.70 -11.50
N LYS A 121 2.36 4.98 -10.47
CA LYS A 121 2.31 5.48 -9.08
C LYS A 121 3.72 5.79 -8.57
N MET A 122 4.67 4.89 -8.79
CA MET A 122 6.06 5.09 -8.36
C MET A 122 6.70 6.30 -9.04
N GLU A 123 6.46 6.49 -10.34
CA GLU A 123 6.95 7.67 -11.06
C GLU A 123 6.34 8.96 -10.51
N ALA A 124 5.03 8.99 -10.27
CA ALA A 124 4.35 10.13 -9.66
C ALA A 124 4.92 10.48 -8.27
N MET A 125 5.08 9.49 -7.39
CA MET A 125 5.68 9.69 -6.07
C MET A 125 7.12 10.19 -6.17
N ARG A 126 7.93 9.64 -7.08
CA ARG A 126 9.31 10.09 -7.29
C ARG A 126 9.38 11.56 -7.71
N HIS A 127 8.48 11.99 -8.60
CA HIS A 127 8.39 13.39 -9.00
C HIS A 127 8.00 14.31 -7.83
N GLU A 128 6.99 13.91 -7.05
CA GLU A 128 6.52 14.69 -5.91
C GLU A 128 7.57 14.80 -4.79
N LEU A 129 8.19 13.68 -4.41
CA LEU A 129 9.26 13.64 -3.41
C LEU A 129 10.52 14.40 -3.86
N GLY A 130 10.86 14.33 -5.15
CA GLY A 130 11.96 15.11 -5.72
C GLY A 130 11.72 16.62 -5.65
N ASN A 131 10.49 17.06 -5.91
CA ASN A 131 10.12 18.48 -5.82
C ASN A 131 10.21 19.00 -4.38
N LEU A 132 9.73 18.22 -3.39
CA LEU A 132 9.80 18.58 -1.97
C LEU A 132 11.24 18.78 -1.46
N LEU A 133 12.21 18.03 -2.00
CA LEU A 133 13.63 18.23 -1.68
C LEU A 133 14.22 19.49 -2.32
N SER A 134 13.69 19.90 -3.48
CA SER A 134 14.13 21.12 -4.18
C SER A 134 13.54 22.41 -3.61
N GLU A 135 12.33 22.37 -3.04
CA GLU A 135 11.66 23.54 -2.44
C GLU A 135 12.19 23.89 -1.03
N ASN A 136 12.93 22.97 -0.40
CA ASN A 136 13.56 23.17 0.90
C ASN A 136 15.04 23.60 0.82
N CYS A 137 15.54 23.96 -0.38
CA CYS A 137 16.89 24.47 -0.63
C CYS A 137 16.89 25.96 -1.01
#